data_AF-A0A7S1YW77-F1
#
_entry.id   AF-A0A7S1YW77-F1
#
_cell.length_a   1.000
_cell.length_b   1.000
_cell.length_c   1.000
_cell.angle_alpha   90.00
_cell.angle_beta   90.00
_cell.angle_gamma   90.00
#
_symmetry.space_group_name_H-M   'P 1'
#
loop_
_entity.id
_entity.type
_entity.pdbx_description
1 polymer ?
#
loop_
_entity_poly.entity_id
_entity_poly.type
_entity_poly.pdbx_seq_one_letter_code
_entity_poly.pdbx_strand_id
1 'polypeptide(L)'
;MIASISSLIKTLLLIDNDNVRSHVLLYSIVRNAIDSKKSIGSWLTFMLQSPVKIVSHRAVDYLRLLSNAAEEDEEFKGKESRHDELPETLRALEDLITIKNLARQYHYQQ
;
A
#
# COMPACT_ATOMS: atom_id res chain seq x y z
N MET A 1 -15.24 10.31 -11.64
CA MET A 1 -14.38 10.43 -10.44
C MET A 1 -13.08 9.74 -10.74
N ILE A 2 -11.95 10.45 -10.71
CA ILE A 2 -10.63 9.80 -10.83
C ILE A 2 -10.25 9.37 -9.40
N ALA A 3 -10.13 8.07 -9.16
CA ALA A 3 -9.65 7.57 -7.88
C ALA A 3 -8.20 8.07 -7.68
N SER A 4 -7.95 8.79 -6.58
CA SER A 4 -6.61 9.22 -6.22
C SER A 4 -5.91 8.12 -5.41
N ILE A 5 -4.58 8.07 -5.48
CA ILE A 5 -3.76 7.16 -4.65
C ILE A 5 -4.17 7.26 -3.18
N SER A 6 -4.35 8.48 -2.68
CA SER A 6 -4.83 8.73 -1.31
C SER A 6 -6.18 8.06 -0.99
N SER A 7 -7.16 8.15 -1.89
CA SER A 7 -8.47 7.51 -1.69
C SER A 7 -8.40 5.99 -1.77
N LEU A 8 -7.52 5.45 -2.62
CA LEU A 8 -7.26 4.02 -2.72
C LEU A 8 -6.68 3.50 -1.41
N ILE A 9 -5.60 4.10 -0.91
CA ILE A 9 -4.96 3.70 0.35
C ILE A 9 -5.94 3.75 1.52
N LYS A 10 -6.72 4.84 1.64
CA LYS A 10 -7.79 4.92 2.66
C LYS A 10 -8.74 3.73 2.58
N THR A 11 -9.18 3.38 1.37
CA THR A 11 -10.13 2.27 1.15
C THR A 11 -9.51 0.94 1.56
N LEU A 12 -8.24 0.69 1.20
CA LEU A 12 -7.51 -0.52 1.58
C LEU A 12 -7.36 -0.63 3.11
N LEU A 13 -7.04 0.47 3.79
CA LEU A 13 -6.93 0.50 5.26
C LEU A 13 -8.26 0.19 5.95
N LEU A 14 -9.38 0.55 5.33
CA LEU A 14 -10.72 0.34 5.89
C LEU A 14 -11.30 -1.06 5.61
N ILE A 15 -10.58 -1.95 4.92
CA ILE A 15 -10.99 -3.35 4.77
C ILE A 15 -11.15 -3.99 6.16
N ASP A 16 -12.35 -4.48 6.46
CA ASP A 16 -12.72 -5.02 7.77
C ASP A 16 -11.97 -6.30 8.11
N ASN A 17 -11.71 -7.16 7.12
CA ASN A 17 -10.98 -8.39 7.32
C ASN A 17 -9.47 -8.11 7.42
N ASP A 18 -8.92 -8.29 8.63
CA ASP A 18 -7.52 -8.02 8.94
C ASP A 18 -6.54 -8.87 8.11
N ASN A 19 -6.88 -10.13 7.81
CA ASN A 19 -6.04 -11.01 6.99
C ASN A 19 -5.98 -10.52 5.54
N VAL A 20 -7.14 -10.17 4.97
CA VAL A 20 -7.23 -9.63 3.60
C VAL A 20 -6.50 -8.30 3.52
N ARG A 21 -6.74 -7.38 4.46
CA ARG A 21 -6.06 -6.08 4.51
C ARG A 21 -4.55 -6.24 4.57
N SER A 22 -4.05 -7.04 5.51
CA SER A 22 -2.62 -7.24 5.69
C SER A 22 -1.98 -7.85 4.45
N HIS A 23 -2.66 -8.81 3.80
CA HIS A 23 -2.20 -9.40 2.55
C HIS A 23 -2.18 -8.40 1.40
N VAL A 24 -3.22 -7.56 1.27
CA VAL A 24 -3.28 -6.55 0.21
C VAL A 24 -2.19 -5.49 0.37
N LEU A 25 -1.87 -5.10 1.60
CA LEU A 25 -0.79 -4.15 1.90
C LEU A 25 0.61 -4.71 1.59
N LEU A 26 0.76 -6.00 1.29
CA LEU A 26 2.05 -6.60 0.90
C LEU A 26 2.31 -6.58 -0.60
N TYR A 27 1.31 -6.33 -1.46
CA TYR A 27 1.54 -6.25 -2.90
C TYR A 27 2.45 -5.07 -3.25
N SER A 28 3.40 -5.27 -4.17
CA SER A 28 4.37 -4.24 -4.52
C SER A 28 3.71 -3.00 -5.09
N ILE A 29 2.63 -3.16 -5.88
CA ILE A 29 1.87 -2.02 -6.40
C ILE A 29 1.24 -1.17 -5.28
N VAL A 30 0.82 -1.81 -4.20
CA VAL A 30 0.26 -1.11 -3.03
C VAL A 30 1.38 -0.47 -2.23
N ARG A 31 2.54 -1.14 -2.08
CA ARG A 31 3.73 -0.56 -1.45
C ARG A 31 4.21 0.69 -2.17
N ASN A 32 4.43 0.60 -3.48
CA ASN A 32 4.79 1.74 -4.32
C ASN A 32 3.76 2.88 -4.23
N ALA A 33 2.48 2.53 -4.10
CA ALA A 33 1.42 3.50 -3.90
C ALA A 33 1.48 4.16 -2.51
N ILE A 34 1.83 3.43 -1.45
CA ILE A 34 2.04 3.93 -0.09
C ILE A 34 3.24 4.88 -0.05
N ASP A 35 4.35 4.50 -0.68
CA ASP A 35 5.61 5.25 -0.69
C ASP A 35 5.50 6.56 -1.47
N SER A 36 4.53 6.65 -2.38
CA SER A 36 4.20 7.90 -3.03
C SER A 36 3.69 8.95 -2.04
N LYS A 37 4.24 10.17 -2.10
CA LYS A 37 3.71 11.34 -1.35
C LYS A 37 2.21 11.61 -1.59
N LYS A 38 1.64 11.08 -2.68
CA LYS A 38 0.21 11.18 -3.02
C LYS A 38 -0.69 10.21 -2.24
N SER A 39 -0.13 9.34 -1.42
CA SER A 39 -0.84 8.41 -0.54
C SER A 39 -1.45 9.10 0.68
N ILE A 40 -0.78 10.14 1.18
CA ILE A 40 -1.21 10.90 2.35
C ILE A 40 -2.38 11.81 1.96
N GLY A 41 -3.45 11.77 2.75
CA GLY A 41 -4.61 12.65 2.58
C GLY A 41 -5.16 13.14 3.91
N SER A 42 -6.09 14.09 3.84
CA SER A 42 -6.77 14.65 5.01
C SER A 42 -7.52 13.60 5.84
N TRP A 43 -7.86 12.45 5.24
CA TRP A 43 -8.48 11.33 5.95
C TRP A 43 -7.62 10.76 7.08
N LEU A 44 -6.29 10.91 7.03
CA LEU A 44 -5.39 10.32 8.01
C LEU A 44 -5.57 10.96 9.38
N THR A 45 -5.69 12.28 9.45
CA THR A 45 -5.95 13.00 10.72
C THR A 45 -7.30 12.61 11.30
N PHE A 46 -8.33 12.46 10.45
CA PHE A 46 -9.65 11.99 10.88
C PHE A 46 -9.61 10.54 11.41
N MET A 47 -8.82 9.65 10.79
CA MET A 47 -8.68 8.28 11.28
C MET A 47 -7.94 8.23 12.62
N LEU A 48 -6.89 9.03 12.80
CA LEU A 48 -6.16 9.14 14.08
C LEU A 48 -7.05 9.63 15.22
N GLN A 49 -7.97 10.56 14.93
CA GLN A 49 -8.91 11.12 15.91
C GLN A 49 -10.20 10.28 16.06
N SER A 50 -10.32 9.17 15.35
CA SER A 50 -11.55 8.38 15.36
C SER A 50 -11.84 7.80 16.75
N PRO A 51 -13.08 7.88 17.26
CA PRO A 51 -13.48 7.21 18.50
C PRO A 51 -13.46 5.68 18.35
N VAL A 52 -13.45 5.18 17.11
CA VAL A 52 -13.36 3.75 16.80
C VAL A 52 -11.89 3.32 16.86
N LYS A 53 -11.50 2.65 17.96
CA LYS A 53 -10.09 2.26 18.21
C LYS A 53 -9.42 1.51 17.06
N ILE A 54 -10.17 0.64 16.36
CA ILE A 54 -9.60 -0.11 15.23
C ILE A 54 -9.20 0.81 14.07
N VAL A 55 -9.93 1.90 13.84
CA VAL A 55 -9.65 2.88 12.80
C VAL A 55 -8.39 3.69 13.14
N SER A 56 -8.26 4.11 14.39
CA SER A 56 -7.06 4.85 14.84
C SER A 56 -5.81 3.96 14.88
N HIS A 57 -5.92 2.70 15.31
CA HIS A 57 -4.82 1.73 15.21
C HIS A 57 -4.36 1.52 13.76
N ARG A 58 -5.31 1.34 12.82
CA ARG A 58 -4.97 1.20 11.39
C ARG A 58 -4.25 2.43 10.83
N ALA A 59 -4.59 3.64 11.29
CA ALA A 59 -3.87 4.86 10.91
C ALA A 59 -2.44 4.90 11.49
N VAL A 60 -2.25 4.44 12.73
CA VAL A 60 -0.92 4.32 13.34
C VAL A 60 -0.09 3.26 12.61
N ASP A 61 -0.67 2.12 12.28
CA ASP A 61 0.02 1.07 11.51
C ASP A 61 0.41 1.58 10.12
N TYR A 62 -0.45 2.34 9.46
CA TYR A 62 -0.11 3.00 8.21
C TYR A 62 1.09 3.95 8.34
N LEU A 63 1.17 4.76 9.40
CA LEU A 63 2.33 5.61 9.67
C LEU A 63 3.60 4.81 9.90
N ARG A 64 3.52 3.63 10.54
CA ARG A 64 4.67 2.73 10.68
C ARG A 64 5.14 2.20 9.33
N LEU A 65 4.21 1.84 8.44
CA LEU A 65 4.56 1.40 7.08
C LEU A 65 5.30 2.49 6.31
N LEU A 66 4.84 3.75 6.41
CA LEU A 66 5.52 4.90 5.79
C LEU A 66 6.90 5.15 6.39
N SER A 67 7.06 4.98 7.71
CA SER A 67 8.35 5.15 8.39
C SER A 67 9.36 4.12 7.91
N ASN A 68 8.96 2.84 7.84
CA ASN A 68 9.84 1.77 7.39
C ASN A 68 10.26 1.97 5.93
N ALA A 69 9.35 2.38 5.05
CA ALA A 69 9.67 2.68 3.66
C ALA A 69 10.68 3.83 3.54
N ALA A 70 10.55 4.88 4.37
CA ALA A 70 11.50 5.97 4.39
C ALA A 70 12.90 5.54 4.87
N GLU A 71 12.98 4.58 5.80
CA GLU A 71 14.27 4.00 6.23
C GLU A 71 14.92 3.14 5.14
N GLU A 72 14.12 2.33 4.42
CA GLU A 72 14.60 1.52 3.30
C GLU A 72 15.14 2.39 2.15
N ASP A 73 14.48 3.51 1.83
CA ASP A 73 14.94 4.48 0.83
C ASP A 73 16.29 5.13 1.19
N GLU A 74 16.51 5.43 2.47
CA GLU A 74 17.79 5.97 2.97
C GLU A 74 18.90 4.91 2.94
N GLU A 75 18.58 3.65 3.24
CA GLU A 75 19.52 2.53 3.12
C GLU A 75 19.90 2.24 1.66
N PHE A 76 18.95 2.36 0.73
CA PHE A 76 19.18 2.16 -0.70
C PHE A 76 20.04 3.26 -1.31
N LYS A 77 19.80 4.54 -0.96
CA LYS A 77 20.69 5.65 -1.35
C LYS A 77 22.11 5.51 -0.80
N GLY A 78 22.27 4.86 0.36
CA GLY A 78 23.58 4.49 0.90
C GLY A 78 24.28 3.35 0.14
N LYS A 79 23.54 2.52 -0.59
CA LYS A 79 24.03 1.36 -1.36
C LYS A 79 24.08 1.58 -2.87
N GLU A 80 23.48 2.65 -3.40
CA GLU A 80 23.47 3.06 -4.81
C GLU A 80 24.84 3.61 -5.26
N SER A 81 25.88 2.82 -5.02
CA SER A 81 27.18 2.94 -5.67
C SER A 81 27.52 1.69 -6.48
N ARG A 82 26.77 0.58 -6.39
CA ARG A 82 27.07 -0.64 -7.17
C ARG A 82 25.83 -1.49 -7.52
N HIS A 83 25.67 -1.71 -8.83
CA HIS A 83 24.99 -2.78 -9.56
C HIS A 83 23.58 -2.56 -10.14
N ASP A 84 23.51 -2.87 -11.45
CA ASP A 84 22.36 -2.93 -12.34
C ASP A 84 21.30 -3.95 -11.88
N GLU A 85 20.11 -3.50 -11.49
CA GLU A 85 18.92 -4.36 -11.37
C GLU A 85 17.81 -3.87 -12.31
N LEU A 86 17.05 -4.83 -12.85
CA LEU A 86 15.97 -4.63 -13.83
C LEU A 86 14.97 -3.54 -13.39
N PRO A 87 14.47 -2.71 -14.32
CA PRO A 87 13.61 -1.57 -14.01
C PRO A 87 12.37 -1.98 -13.21
N GLU A 88 12.06 -1.23 -12.14
CA GLU A 88 10.87 -1.41 -11.28
C GLU A 88 9.55 -1.55 -12.04
N THR A 89 9.49 -1.03 -13.27
CA THR A 89 8.33 -1.13 -14.17
C THR A 89 7.97 -2.57 -14.54
N LEU A 90 8.94 -3.49 -14.55
CA LEU A 90 8.70 -4.90 -14.87
C LEU A 90 8.11 -5.66 -13.68
N ARG A 91 8.54 -5.38 -12.44
CA ARG A 91 7.94 -5.98 -11.23
C ARG A 91 6.48 -5.56 -11.06
N ALA A 92 6.17 -4.30 -11.33
CA ALA A 92 4.79 -3.80 -11.24
C ALA A 92 3.82 -4.48 -12.24
N LEU A 93 4.31 -4.96 -13.38
CA LEU A 93 3.50 -5.67 -14.39
C LEU A 93 3.13 -7.10 -13.96
N GLU A 94 4.04 -7.81 -13.30
CA GLU A 94 3.80 -9.18 -12.81
C GLU A 94 2.72 -9.21 -11.71
N ASP A 95 2.74 -8.20 -10.83
CA ASP A 95 1.74 -8.05 -9.78
C ASP A 95 0.34 -7.76 -10.34
N LEU A 96 0.23 -6.94 -11.39
CA LEU A 96 -1.04 -6.65 -12.04
C LEU A 96 -1.66 -7.90 -12.70
N ILE A 97 -0.83 -8.77 -13.27
CA ILE A 97 -1.27 -10.05 -13.85
C ILE A 97 -1.81 -10.95 -12.73
N THR A 98 -1.13 -10.99 -11.59
CA THR A 98 -1.52 -11.80 -10.42
C THR A 98 -2.86 -11.32 -9.85
N ILE A 99 -3.03 -10.01 -9.66
CA ILE A 99 -4.28 -9.41 -9.16
C ILE A 99 -5.45 -9.69 -10.12
N LYS A 100 -5.23 -9.59 -11.43
CA LYS A 100 -6.25 -9.89 -12.45
C LYS A 100 -6.70 -11.35 -12.38
N ASN A 101 -5.77 -12.28 -12.18
CA ASN A 101 -6.08 -13.71 -12.10
C ASN A 101 -6.87 -14.04 -10.83
N LEU A 102 -6.50 -13.45 -9.69
CA LEU A 102 -7.25 -13.59 -8.44
C LEU A 102 -8.67 -13.04 -8.57
N ALA A 103 -8.83 -11.81 -9.08
CA ALA A 103 -10.16 -11.21 -9.29
C ALA A 103 -11.05 -12.08 -10.20
N ARG A 104 -10.47 -12.71 -11.22
CA ARG A 104 -11.18 -13.63 -12.11
C ARG A 104 -11.60 -14.91 -11.38
N GLN A 105 -10.75 -15.48 -10.53
CA GLN A 105 -11.06 -16.67 -9.74
C GLN A 105 -12.21 -16.45 -8.75
N TYR A 106 -12.27 -15.28 -8.10
CA TYR A 106 -13.37 -14.93 -7.20
C TYR A 106 -14.70 -14.67 -7.92
N HIS A 107 -14.68 -14.34 -9.22
CA HIS A 107 -15.89 -14.12 -10.01
C HIS A 107 -16.52 -15.41 -10.56
N TYR A 108 -15.80 -16.54 -10.55
CA TYR A 108 -16.31 -17.86 -10.96
C TYR A 108 -16.87 -18.71 -9.81
N GLN A 109 -16.89 -18.18 -8.58
CA GLN A 109 -17.43 -18.87 -7.39
C GLN A 109 -18.76 -18.30 -6.86
N GLN A 110 -19.44 -17.46 -7.64
CA GLN A 110 -20.84 -17.04 -7.42
C GLN A 110 -21.72 -17.52 -8.57
#